data_AF-A0AAD5JVZ9-F1
#
_entry.id   AF-A0AAD5JVZ9-F1
#
_cell.length_a   1.000
_cell.length_b   1.000
_cell.length_c   1.000
_cell.angle_alpha   90.00
_cell.angle_beta   90.00
_cell.angle_gamma   90.00
#
_symmetry.space_group_name_H-M   'P 1'
#
loop_
_entity.id
_entity.type
_entity.pdbx_description
1 polymer ?
#
loop_
_entity_poly.entity_id
_entity_poly.type
_entity_poly.pdbx_seq_one_letter_code
_entity_poly.pdbx_strand_id
1 'polypeptide(L)'
;MRHKNFDSFDANIGLPIFTTSLIIIITACAISEATYLSTKRCHASWGNYLVMAGLSFFFIVVIPVIWWRLRNYKDEHGIRNEILIQCIVSIPCIVMFMIWIIVFEPTYSETPSVIRTVFIPGNWGVIMTTIGHFFFILRPLVRSYQKDENITITDDYGERDDEDHYRQQQQQRRRRLGSTIDQLFDSTTPHYEMTKNALEQALEDPDAMKILKELATKDFSVENILFYGEYLKLRRKI
;
A
#
# COMPACT_ATOMS: atom_id res chain seq x y z
N MET A 1 -2.24 22.31 18.27
CA MET A 1 -1.21 21.34 17.83
C MET A 1 -0.58 21.88 16.55
N ARG A 2 0.74 22.07 16.53
CA ARG A 2 1.47 22.68 15.42
C ARG A 2 1.76 21.61 14.38
N HIS A 3 1.11 21.64 13.21
CA HIS A 3 1.56 20.93 12.02
C HIS A 3 2.94 21.46 11.66
N LYS A 4 4.00 20.83 12.16
CA LYS A 4 5.36 21.13 11.71
C LYS A 4 5.50 20.58 10.29
N ASN A 5 5.91 21.43 9.36
CA ASN A 5 6.32 21.11 8.00
C ASN A 5 7.49 20.10 8.00
N PHE A 6 7.20 18.82 8.28
CA PHE A 6 8.17 17.73 8.26
C PHE A 6 8.33 17.09 6.88
N ASP A 7 7.44 17.41 5.93
CA ASP A 7 7.36 16.73 4.64
C ASP A 7 8.60 16.96 3.74
N SER A 8 9.34 18.06 3.90
CA SER A 8 10.50 18.36 3.04
C SER A 8 11.85 17.88 3.59
N PHE A 9 11.98 17.67 4.91
CA PHE A 9 13.28 17.35 5.51
C PHE A 9 13.58 15.84 5.48
N ASP A 10 12.56 14.98 5.61
CA ASP A 10 12.76 13.53 5.65
C ASP A 10 12.92 12.89 4.25
N ALA A 11 12.33 13.48 3.20
CA ALA A 11 12.49 13.00 1.83
C ALA A 11 13.95 13.09 1.33
N ASN A 12 14.68 14.13 1.74
CA ASN A 12 16.06 14.39 1.30
C ASN A 12 17.11 13.43 1.87
N ILE A 13 16.80 12.70 2.95
CA ILE A 13 17.73 11.74 3.57
C ILE A 13 17.41 10.31 3.10
N GLY A 14 16.14 9.97 2.91
CA GLY A 14 15.74 8.64 2.44
C GLY A 14 16.17 8.38 1.00
N LEU A 15 15.99 9.37 0.12
CA LEU A 15 16.33 9.27 -1.30
C LEU A 15 17.80 8.91 -1.56
N PRO A 16 18.82 9.60 -0.99
CA PRO A 16 20.22 9.27 -1.25
C PRO A 16 20.62 7.89 -0.73
N ILE A 17 20.07 7.45 0.41
CA ILE A 17 20.34 6.10 0.93
C ILE A 17 19.79 5.05 -0.02
N PHE A 18 18.55 5.24 -0.47
CA PHE A 18 17.90 4.34 -1.41
C PHE A 18 18.64 4.30 -2.75
N THR A 19 18.93 5.45 -3.36
CA THR A 19 19.66 5.51 -4.63
C THR A 19 21.06 4.92 -4.53
N THR A 20 21.79 5.19 -3.44
CA THR A 20 23.11 4.60 -3.20
C THR A 20 23.01 3.07 -3.08
N SER A 21 22.03 2.56 -2.33
CA SER A 21 21.82 1.11 -2.21
C SER A 21 21.48 0.45 -3.56
N LEU A 22 20.67 1.11 -4.38
CA LEU A 22 20.27 0.64 -5.70
C LEU A 22 21.44 0.61 -6.67
N ILE A 23 22.29 1.66 -6.66
CA ILE A 23 23.52 1.71 -7.46
C ILE A 23 24.46 0.58 -7.06
N ILE A 24 24.64 0.33 -5.75
CA ILE A 24 25.50 -0.77 -5.27
C ILE A 24 24.97 -2.11 -5.76
N ILE A 25 23.67 -2.37 -5.65
CA ILE A 25 23.04 -3.61 -6.10
C ILE A 25 23.21 -3.80 -7.61
N ILE A 26 22.89 -2.79 -8.41
CA ILE A 26 23.01 -2.85 -9.88
C ILE A 26 24.45 -3.09 -10.29
N THR A 27 25.39 -2.37 -9.69
CA THR A 27 26.82 -2.51 -10.00
C THR A 27 27.30 -3.91 -9.66
N ALA A 28 26.89 -4.44 -8.51
CA ALA A 28 27.26 -5.79 -8.09
C ALA A 28 26.67 -6.88 -9.01
N CYS A 29 25.41 -6.72 -9.42
CA CYS A 29 24.77 -7.60 -10.40
C CYS A 29 25.49 -7.55 -11.76
N ALA A 30 25.82 -6.35 -12.25
CA ALA A 30 26.53 -6.17 -13.50
C ALA A 30 27.94 -6.79 -13.48
N ILE A 31 28.68 -6.63 -12.36
CA ILE A 31 29.97 -7.30 -12.16
C ILE A 31 29.80 -8.82 -12.16
N SER A 32 28.78 -9.33 -11.45
CA SER A 32 28.50 -10.78 -11.42
C SER A 32 28.25 -11.34 -12.81
N GLU A 33 27.47 -10.66 -13.62
CA GLU A 33 27.15 -11.07 -14.99
C GLU A 33 28.35 -10.96 -15.92
N ALA A 34 29.11 -9.86 -15.85
CA ALA A 34 30.34 -9.69 -16.62
C ALA A 34 31.39 -10.77 -16.29
N THR A 35 31.50 -11.15 -15.02
CA THR A 35 32.42 -12.20 -14.55
C THR A 35 31.97 -13.58 -15.05
N TYR A 36 30.66 -13.83 -15.05
CA TYR A 36 30.06 -15.05 -15.62
C TYR A 36 30.37 -15.19 -17.11
N LEU A 37 30.19 -14.12 -17.90
CA LEU A 37 30.46 -14.12 -19.33
C LEU A 37 31.94 -14.28 -19.66
N SER A 38 32.84 -13.72 -18.84
CA SER A 38 34.28 -13.67 -19.12
C SER A 38 35.01 -14.98 -18.85
N THR A 39 34.62 -15.72 -17.81
CA THR A 39 35.45 -16.83 -17.31
C THR A 39 35.14 -18.18 -17.93
N LYS A 40 34.01 -18.36 -18.64
CA LYS A 40 33.48 -19.63 -19.20
C LYS A 40 33.39 -20.83 -18.22
N ARG A 41 33.96 -20.71 -17.02
CA ARG A 41 33.83 -21.62 -15.89
C ARG A 41 32.75 -21.03 -15.00
N CYS A 42 31.63 -21.73 -14.97
CA CYS A 42 30.46 -21.34 -14.21
C CYS A 42 30.75 -21.47 -12.71
N HIS A 43 31.39 -20.47 -12.10
CA HIS A 43 31.42 -20.33 -10.64
C HIS A 43 30.08 -19.76 -10.18
N ALA A 44 29.01 -20.56 -10.37
CA ALA A 44 27.66 -20.26 -9.91
C ALA A 44 27.60 -19.97 -8.39
N SER A 45 28.65 -20.34 -7.64
CA SER A 45 28.84 -20.03 -6.24
C SER A 45 29.00 -18.53 -5.95
N TRP A 46 29.65 -17.75 -6.81
CA TRP A 46 29.94 -16.34 -6.50
C TRP A 46 28.67 -15.47 -6.46
N GLY A 47 27.78 -15.67 -7.43
CA GLY A 47 26.48 -15.00 -7.46
C GLY A 47 25.65 -15.29 -6.22
N ASN A 48 25.70 -16.53 -5.70
CA ASN A 48 25.01 -16.89 -4.47
C ASN A 48 25.54 -16.11 -3.26
N TYR A 49 26.86 -15.98 -3.10
CA TYR A 49 27.43 -15.19 -2.00
C TYR A 49 27.06 -13.72 -2.08
N LEU A 50 27.02 -13.15 -3.28
CA LEU A 50 26.61 -11.77 -3.49
C LEU A 50 25.14 -11.56 -3.09
N VAL A 51 24.25 -12.47 -3.53
CA VAL A 51 22.83 -12.45 -3.15
C VAL A 51 22.67 -12.60 -1.63
N MET A 52 23.41 -13.52 -1.01
CA MET A 52 23.39 -13.76 0.44
C MET A 52 23.85 -12.53 1.24
N ALA A 53 24.91 -11.86 0.78
CA ALA A 53 25.40 -10.63 1.37
C ALA A 53 24.39 -9.49 1.23
N GLY A 54 23.80 -9.33 0.04
CA GLY A 54 22.76 -8.33 -0.23
C GLY A 54 21.50 -8.53 0.62
N LEU A 55 21.03 -9.77 0.73
CA LEU A 55 19.90 -10.12 1.58
C LEU A 55 20.23 -9.88 3.06
N SER A 56 21.39 -10.35 3.53
CA SER A 56 21.81 -10.10 4.92
C SER A 56 21.86 -8.60 5.25
N PHE A 57 22.44 -7.79 4.36
CA PHE A 57 22.48 -6.34 4.52
C PHE A 57 21.08 -5.72 4.57
N PHE A 58 20.18 -6.15 3.69
CA PHE A 58 18.80 -5.66 3.67
C PHE A 58 18.07 -5.93 4.98
N PHE A 59 18.18 -7.14 5.54
CA PHE A 59 17.51 -7.50 6.79
C PHE A 59 18.16 -6.91 8.05
N ILE A 60 19.50 -6.78 8.07
CA ILE A 60 20.22 -6.30 9.25
C ILE A 60 20.26 -4.77 9.31
N VAL A 61 20.30 -4.10 8.17
CA VAL A 61 20.49 -2.64 8.11
C VAL A 61 19.25 -1.93 7.59
N VAL A 62 18.78 -2.30 6.39
CA VAL A 62 17.71 -1.54 5.70
C VAL A 62 16.38 -1.66 6.42
N ILE A 63 15.94 -2.87 6.77
CA ILE A 63 14.67 -3.09 7.48
C ILE A 63 14.62 -2.37 8.83
N PRO A 64 15.62 -2.48 9.73
CA PRO A 64 15.61 -1.75 10.99
C PRO A 64 15.56 -0.24 10.82
N VAL A 65 16.27 0.31 9.81
CA VAL A 65 16.22 1.74 9.49
C VAL A 65 14.83 2.17 9.02
N ILE A 66 14.22 1.41 8.10
CA ILE A 66 12.86 1.67 7.61
C ILE A 66 11.86 1.60 8.76
N TRP A 67 11.93 0.55 9.58
CA TRP A 67 11.06 0.36 10.73
C TRP A 67 11.21 1.50 11.75
N TRP A 68 12.45 1.86 12.09
CA TRP A 68 12.73 2.96 13.00
C TRP A 68 12.15 4.29 12.51
N ARG A 69 12.23 4.54 11.20
CA ARG A 69 11.65 5.74 10.59
C ARG A 69 10.12 5.71 10.58
N LEU A 70 9.51 4.57 10.26
CA LEU A 70 8.05 4.43 10.19
C LEU A 70 7.36 4.37 11.56
N ARG A 71 8.10 4.13 12.67
CA ARG A 71 7.50 3.90 13.99
C ARG A 71 6.58 5.03 14.48
N ASN A 72 6.85 6.27 14.08
CA ASN A 72 6.11 7.45 14.55
C ASN A 72 4.97 7.86 13.60
N TYR A 73 4.84 7.21 12.45
CA TYR A 73 3.80 7.53 11.48
C TYR A 73 2.55 6.70 11.76
N LYS A 74 1.39 7.35 11.66
CA LYS A 74 0.10 6.66 11.70
C LYS A 74 -0.06 5.88 10.40
N ASP A 75 -0.28 4.58 10.52
CA ASP A 75 -0.32 3.66 9.38
C ASP A 75 -1.70 3.73 8.68
N GLU A 76 -1.93 4.82 7.93
CA GLU A 76 -3.21 5.05 7.25
C GLU A 76 -3.40 4.15 6.02
N HIS A 77 -2.29 3.75 5.38
CA HIS A 77 -2.29 2.92 4.17
C HIS A 77 -1.90 1.46 4.45
N GLY A 78 -1.64 1.09 5.70
CA GLY A 78 -1.23 -0.26 6.07
C GLY A 78 0.22 -0.62 5.69
N ILE A 79 1.00 0.31 5.16
CA ILE A 79 2.40 0.12 4.71
C ILE A 79 3.27 -0.47 5.83
N ARG A 80 3.09 -0.01 7.08
CA ARG A 80 3.90 -0.54 8.20
C ARG A 80 3.53 -2.00 8.46
N ASN A 81 2.24 -2.33 8.44
CA ASN A 81 1.78 -3.70 8.59
C ASN A 81 2.25 -4.59 7.43
N GLU A 82 2.27 -4.07 6.20
CA GLU A 82 2.77 -4.78 5.02
C GLU A 82 4.25 -5.11 5.13
N ILE A 83 5.08 -4.12 5.48
CA ILE A 83 6.52 -4.32 5.71
C ILE A 83 6.75 -5.35 6.81
N LEU A 84 5.99 -5.31 7.90
CA LEU A 84 6.11 -6.27 9.00
C LEU A 84 5.76 -7.69 8.58
N ILE A 85 4.65 -7.89 7.85
CA ILE A 85 4.26 -9.20 7.31
C ILE A 85 5.34 -9.71 6.36
N GLN A 86 5.84 -8.86 5.46
CA GLN A 86 6.92 -9.24 4.55
C GLN A 86 8.16 -9.66 5.32
N CYS A 87 8.54 -8.95 6.38
CA CYS A 87 9.70 -9.30 7.21
C CYS A 87 9.52 -10.67 7.88
N ILE A 88 8.35 -10.91 8.49
CA ILE A 88 8.04 -12.17 9.17
C ILE A 88 8.10 -13.36 8.21
N VAL A 89 7.62 -13.20 6.98
CA VAL A 89 7.65 -14.26 5.95
C VAL A 89 9.04 -14.43 5.36
N SER A 90 9.76 -13.34 5.13
CA SER A 90 11.04 -13.36 4.41
C SER A 90 12.18 -13.91 5.27
N ILE A 91 12.22 -13.61 6.57
CA ILE A 91 13.27 -14.12 7.49
C ILE A 91 13.40 -15.66 7.42
N PRO A 92 12.34 -16.46 7.65
CA PRO A 92 12.45 -17.92 7.58
C PRO A 92 12.79 -18.40 6.17
N CYS A 93 12.25 -17.78 5.11
CA CYS A 93 12.61 -18.16 3.73
C CYS A 93 14.10 -17.93 3.44
N ILE A 94 14.68 -16.84 3.94
CA ILE A 94 16.10 -16.53 3.76
C ILE A 94 16.98 -17.44 4.60
N VAL A 95 16.60 -17.72 5.85
CA VAL A 95 17.31 -18.69 6.68
C VAL A 95 17.32 -20.06 5.99
N MET A 96 16.17 -20.50 5.47
CA MET A 96 16.09 -21.75 4.73
C MET A 96 16.90 -21.72 3.43
N PHE A 97 16.90 -20.61 2.69
CA PHE A 97 17.77 -20.40 1.52
C PHE A 97 19.25 -20.55 1.89
N MET A 98 19.68 -19.95 2.99
CA MET A 98 21.06 -20.00 3.48
C MET A 98 21.45 -21.42 3.87
N ILE A 99 20.60 -22.11 4.65
CA ILE A 99 20.79 -23.51 5.02
C ILE A 99 20.89 -24.37 3.76
N TRP A 100 20.05 -24.12 2.75
CA TRP A 100 20.04 -24.91 1.53
C TRP A 100 21.35 -24.79 0.73
N ILE A 101 21.92 -23.59 0.69
CA ILE A 101 23.20 -23.33 0.02
C ILE A 101 24.36 -23.98 0.77
N ILE A 102 24.35 -23.94 2.10
CA ILE A 102 25.46 -24.43 2.93
C ILE A 102 25.44 -25.95 3.07
N VAL A 103 24.27 -26.54 3.30
CA VAL A 103 24.13 -27.96 3.65
C VAL A 103 24.06 -28.87 2.43
N PHE A 104 23.36 -28.46 1.37
CA PHE A 104 23.17 -29.32 0.20
C PHE A 104 24.17 -29.00 -0.89
N GLU A 105 25.00 -29.97 -1.24
CA GLU A 105 25.98 -29.82 -2.31
C GLU A 105 25.33 -29.48 -3.67
N PRO A 106 25.99 -28.65 -4.49
CA PRO A 106 25.49 -28.28 -5.81
C PRO A 106 25.41 -29.48 -6.76
N THR A 107 24.50 -29.41 -7.73
CA THR A 107 24.25 -30.48 -8.71
C THR A 107 25.47 -30.87 -9.55
N TYR A 108 26.50 -30.02 -9.58
CA TYR A 108 27.74 -30.25 -10.30
C TYR A 108 28.87 -30.81 -9.40
N SER A 109 28.60 -31.11 -8.13
CA SER A 109 29.57 -31.79 -7.26
C SER A 109 29.69 -33.27 -7.61
N GLU A 110 30.73 -33.93 -7.10
CA GLU A 110 30.93 -35.38 -7.27
C GLU A 110 29.81 -36.20 -6.60
N THR A 111 29.15 -35.61 -5.59
CA THR A 111 28.06 -36.23 -4.82
C THR A 111 26.83 -35.32 -4.77
N PRO A 112 26.08 -35.16 -5.88
CA PRO A 112 24.97 -34.21 -5.94
C PRO A 112 23.84 -34.64 -4.99
N SER A 113 23.33 -33.69 -4.21
CA SER A 113 22.16 -33.93 -3.37
C SER A 113 20.90 -34.05 -4.22
N VAL A 114 20.21 -35.19 -4.12
CA VAL A 114 18.90 -35.43 -4.77
C VAL A 114 17.85 -34.40 -4.33
N ILE A 115 17.94 -33.92 -3.09
CA ILE A 115 17.02 -32.90 -2.58
C ILE A 115 17.20 -31.57 -3.34
N ARG A 116 18.43 -31.24 -3.74
CA ARG A 116 18.74 -30.01 -4.47
C ARG A 116 18.34 -30.06 -5.94
N THR A 117 18.21 -31.26 -6.53
CA THR A 117 17.70 -31.41 -7.91
C THR A 117 16.19 -31.21 -7.98
N VAL A 118 15.46 -31.64 -6.96
CA VAL A 118 14.01 -31.43 -6.87
C VAL A 118 13.66 -30.02 -6.42
N PHE A 119 14.43 -29.47 -5.49
CA PHE A 119 14.16 -28.15 -4.90
C PHE A 119 15.42 -27.28 -4.92
N ILE A 120 15.44 -26.33 -5.86
CA ILE A 120 16.54 -25.40 -6.06
C ILE A 120 16.45 -24.29 -4.99
N PRO A 121 17.57 -23.80 -4.42
CA PRO A 121 17.55 -22.72 -3.42
C PRO A 121 16.67 -21.53 -3.82
N GLY A 122 16.67 -21.14 -5.10
CA GLY A 122 15.85 -20.04 -5.62
C GLY A 122 14.34 -20.19 -5.38
N ASN A 123 13.84 -21.40 -5.18
CA ASN A 123 12.43 -21.65 -4.88
C ASN A 123 12.00 -21.00 -3.55
N TRP A 124 12.90 -20.83 -2.58
CA TRP A 124 12.61 -20.07 -1.35
C TRP A 124 12.26 -18.61 -1.65
N GLY A 125 12.95 -18.00 -2.64
CA GLY A 125 12.62 -16.68 -3.14
C GLY A 125 11.23 -16.63 -3.80
N VAL A 126 10.89 -17.64 -4.59
CA VAL A 126 9.56 -17.76 -5.23
C VAL A 126 8.45 -17.90 -4.19
N ILE A 127 8.65 -18.71 -3.15
CA ILE A 127 7.68 -18.86 -2.05
C ILE A 127 7.48 -17.51 -1.34
N MET A 128 8.58 -16.84 -1.00
CA MET A 128 8.55 -15.52 -0.36
C MET A 128 7.77 -14.50 -1.19
N THR A 129 8.04 -14.40 -2.50
CA THR A 129 7.34 -13.45 -3.38
C THR A 129 5.88 -13.82 -3.58
N THR A 130 5.57 -15.11 -3.70
CA THR A 130 4.18 -15.60 -3.85
C THR A 130 3.34 -15.26 -2.63
N ILE A 131 3.87 -15.49 -1.42
CA ILE A 131 3.20 -15.12 -0.18
C ILE A 131 3.01 -13.60 -0.10
N GLY A 132 4.02 -12.82 -0.47
CA GLY A 132 3.92 -11.36 -0.56
C GLY A 132 2.79 -10.92 -1.52
N HIS A 133 2.73 -11.47 -2.73
CA HIS A 133 1.68 -11.17 -3.70
C HIS A 133 0.29 -11.53 -3.16
N PHE A 134 0.17 -12.65 -2.45
CA PHE A 134 -1.09 -13.03 -1.83
C PHE A 134 -1.57 -11.99 -0.80
N PHE A 135 -0.68 -11.53 0.08
CA PHE A 135 -1.04 -10.58 1.12
C PHE A 135 -1.22 -9.14 0.62
N PHE A 136 -0.48 -8.71 -0.39
CA PHE A 136 -0.47 -7.31 -0.85
C PHE A 136 -1.34 -7.04 -2.06
N ILE A 137 -1.63 -8.06 -2.88
CA ILE A 137 -2.43 -7.90 -4.09
C ILE A 137 -3.75 -8.64 -3.95
N LEU A 138 -3.69 -9.96 -3.73
CA LEU A 138 -4.90 -10.78 -3.74
C LEU A 138 -5.84 -10.47 -2.58
N ARG A 139 -5.33 -10.36 -1.36
CA ARG A 139 -6.15 -10.10 -0.18
C ARG A 139 -6.86 -8.73 -0.22
N PRO A 140 -6.19 -7.60 -0.54
CA PRO A 140 -6.88 -6.32 -0.70
C PRO A 140 -7.90 -6.34 -1.84
N LEU A 141 -7.56 -6.98 -2.97
CA LEU A 141 -8.46 -7.12 -4.11
C LEU A 141 -9.75 -7.86 -3.74
N VAL A 142 -9.65 -9.01 -3.08
CA VAL A 142 -10.82 -9.80 -2.63
C VAL A 142 -11.67 -8.99 -1.64
N ARG A 143 -11.02 -8.26 -0.73
CA ARG A 143 -11.75 -7.39 0.23
C ARG A 143 -12.45 -6.23 -0.45
N SER A 144 -11.89 -5.70 -1.53
CA SER A 144 -12.53 -4.66 -2.34
C SER A 144 -13.85 -5.20 -2.91
N TYR A 145 -13.81 -6.36 -3.57
CA TYR A 145 -15.00 -6.98 -4.15
C TYR A 145 -16.08 -7.33 -3.11
N GLN A 146 -15.70 -7.87 -1.95
CA GLN A 146 -16.66 -8.22 -0.89
C GLN A 146 -17.36 -6.99 -0.28
N LYS A 147 -16.70 -5.83 -0.31
CA LYS A 147 -17.28 -4.61 0.25
C LYS A 147 -18.36 -4.05 -0.67
N ASP A 148 -18.13 -4.09 -1.98
CA ASP A 148 -19.10 -3.62 -2.98
C ASP A 148 -20.37 -4.49 -2.99
N GLU A 149 -20.22 -5.81 -2.82
CA GLU A 149 -21.36 -6.72 -2.73
C GLU A 149 -22.21 -6.46 -1.48
N ASN A 150 -21.58 -6.23 -0.32
CA ASN A 150 -22.31 -5.94 0.91
C ASN A 150 -22.98 -4.56 0.88
N ILE A 151 -22.37 -3.53 0.27
CA ILE A 151 -23.00 -2.21 0.10
C ILE A 151 -24.26 -2.36 -0.77
N THR A 152 -24.15 -3.06 -1.89
CA THR A 152 -25.28 -3.26 -2.82
C THR A 152 -26.47 -3.99 -2.17
N ILE A 153 -26.21 -4.97 -1.30
CA ILE A 153 -27.27 -5.72 -0.61
C ILE A 153 -27.91 -4.90 0.53
N THR A 154 -27.16 -4.01 1.17
CA THR A 154 -27.70 -3.21 2.28
C THR A 154 -28.50 -2.01 1.78
N ASP A 155 -28.10 -1.41 0.65
CA ASP A 155 -28.82 -0.29 0.04
C ASP A 155 -30.19 -0.75 -0.53
N ASP A 156 -30.29 -1.93 -1.15
CA ASP A 156 -31.56 -2.42 -1.74
C ASP A 156 -32.62 -2.83 -0.70
N TYR A 157 -32.22 -3.25 0.50
CA TYR A 157 -33.14 -3.60 1.59
C TYR A 157 -33.40 -2.45 2.59
N GLY A 158 -32.45 -1.52 2.76
CA GLY A 158 -32.61 -0.37 3.65
C GLY A 158 -33.46 0.75 3.05
N GLU A 159 -33.41 0.94 1.73
CA GLU A 159 -34.08 2.07 1.08
C GLU A 159 -35.61 1.90 1.01
N ARG A 160 -36.14 0.67 1.05
CA ARG A 160 -37.59 0.40 0.95
C ARG A 160 -38.37 0.61 2.25
N ASP A 161 -37.82 0.20 3.39
CA ASP A 161 -38.48 0.38 4.69
C ASP A 161 -38.31 1.82 5.24
N ASP A 162 -37.19 2.48 4.92
CA ASP A 162 -36.99 3.88 5.29
C ASP A 162 -37.83 4.83 4.42
N GLU A 163 -38.10 4.54 3.14
CA GLU A 163 -38.95 5.43 2.31
C GLU A 163 -40.40 5.51 2.82
N ASP A 164 -40.97 4.40 3.29
CA ASP A 164 -42.33 4.36 3.85
C ASP A 164 -42.41 4.99 5.25
N HIS A 165 -41.38 4.80 6.09
CA HIS A 165 -41.31 5.46 7.39
C HIS A 165 -41.06 6.97 7.24
N TYR A 166 -40.25 7.40 6.27
CA TYR A 166 -40.04 8.81 5.91
C TYR A 166 -41.29 9.43 5.29
N ARG A 167 -42.05 8.73 4.45
CA ARG A 167 -43.32 9.24 3.89
C ARG A 167 -44.37 9.46 4.97
N GLN A 168 -44.52 8.54 5.92
CA GLN A 168 -45.42 8.74 7.06
C GLN A 168 -44.95 9.88 7.98
N GLN A 169 -43.64 10.00 8.22
CA GLN A 169 -43.08 11.07 9.05
C GLN A 169 -43.14 12.45 8.36
N GLN A 170 -42.99 12.52 7.02
CA GLN A 170 -43.20 13.71 6.21
C GLN A 170 -44.66 14.14 6.16
N GLN A 171 -45.61 13.19 6.10
CA GLN A 171 -47.04 13.51 6.08
C GLN A 171 -47.52 14.02 7.46
N GLN A 172 -46.97 13.48 8.55
CA GLN A 172 -47.16 14.01 9.90
C GLN A 172 -46.46 15.36 10.12
N ARG A 173 -45.25 15.56 9.55
CA ARG A 173 -44.54 16.84 9.57
C ARG A 173 -45.27 17.91 8.77
N ARG A 174 -45.76 17.66 7.55
CA ARG A 174 -46.53 18.63 6.74
C ARG A 174 -47.77 19.18 7.46
N ARG A 175 -48.44 18.36 8.28
CA ARG A 175 -49.58 18.79 9.11
C ARG A 175 -49.18 19.69 10.29
N ARG A 176 -47.95 19.56 10.80
CA ARG A 176 -47.38 20.44 11.83
C ARG A 176 -46.65 21.67 11.24
N LEU A 177 -46.09 21.53 10.04
CA LEU A 177 -45.33 22.55 9.32
C LEU A 177 -46.21 23.62 8.64
N GLY A 178 -47.52 23.40 8.49
CA GLY A 178 -48.43 24.44 7.99
C GLY A 178 -48.46 25.71 8.86
N SER A 179 -47.98 25.65 10.11
CA SER A 179 -47.88 26.82 11.00
C SER A 179 -46.45 27.25 11.34
N THR A 180 -45.43 26.64 10.71
CA THR A 180 -43.99 26.91 11.01
C THR A 180 -43.15 27.11 9.74
N ILE A 181 -43.72 26.89 8.54
CA ILE A 181 -43.06 27.04 7.22
C ILE A 181 -42.65 28.49 6.90
N ASP A 182 -43.17 29.50 7.59
CA ASP A 182 -42.74 30.88 7.35
C ASP A 182 -41.38 31.25 7.96
N GLN A 183 -40.71 30.37 8.74
CA GLN A 183 -39.49 30.78 9.47
C GLN A 183 -38.25 29.88 9.43
N LEU A 184 -38.28 28.64 8.93
CA LEU A 184 -37.10 27.75 9.07
C LEU A 184 -36.81 26.90 7.82
N PHE A 185 -36.96 27.50 6.65
CA PHE A 185 -36.12 27.16 5.50
C PHE A 185 -34.65 27.50 5.85
N ASP A 186 -33.96 26.68 6.65
CA ASP A 186 -32.51 26.52 6.49
C ASP A 186 -31.89 25.40 7.34
N SER A 187 -31.00 24.63 6.70
CA SER A 187 -29.81 24.00 7.26
C SER A 187 -29.94 22.93 8.38
N THR A 188 -29.74 21.64 8.05
CA THR A 188 -28.79 20.70 8.78
C THR A 188 -28.81 19.24 8.30
N THR A 189 -28.97 18.96 7.01
CA THR A 189 -28.44 17.70 6.43
C THR A 189 -28.02 17.97 4.99
N PRO A 190 -26.71 17.99 4.65
CA PRO A 190 -26.30 18.17 3.27
C PRO A 190 -26.62 16.89 2.50
N HIS A 191 -27.74 16.93 1.79
CA HIS A 191 -27.97 16.03 0.68
C HIS A 191 -26.97 16.44 -0.40
N TYR A 192 -25.84 15.73 -0.51
CA TYR A 192 -24.89 15.99 -1.58
C TYR A 192 -25.53 15.54 -2.89
N GLU A 193 -26.17 16.46 -3.59
CA GLU A 193 -26.51 16.24 -5.00
C GLU A 193 -25.21 15.96 -5.76
N MET A 194 -25.21 14.95 -6.63
CA MET A 194 -24.11 14.69 -7.58
C MET A 194 -24.05 15.77 -8.67
N THR A 195 -23.86 17.02 -8.24
CA THR A 195 -23.73 18.18 -9.11
C THR A 195 -22.31 18.73 -9.01
N LYS A 196 -21.85 19.35 -10.10
CA LYS A 196 -20.52 19.98 -10.18
C LYS A 196 -20.29 20.98 -9.04
N ASN A 197 -21.32 21.74 -8.67
CA ASN A 197 -21.24 22.76 -7.63
C ASN A 197 -21.01 22.15 -6.23
N ALA A 198 -21.62 20.99 -5.95
CA ALA A 198 -21.41 20.29 -4.68
C ALA A 198 -19.98 19.75 -4.55
N LEU A 199 -19.38 19.30 -5.67
CA LEU A 199 -17.97 18.92 -5.72
C LEU A 199 -17.04 20.13 -5.50
N GLU A 200 -17.30 21.25 -6.17
CA GLU A 200 -16.53 22.49 -5.97
C GLU A 200 -16.60 22.94 -4.50
N GLN A 201 -17.79 22.89 -3.88
CA GLN A 201 -17.99 23.21 -2.47
C GLN A 201 -17.27 22.21 -1.54
N ALA A 202 -17.30 20.92 -1.84
CA ALA A 202 -16.58 19.90 -1.08
C ALA A 202 -15.06 20.04 -1.18
N LEU A 203 -14.56 20.60 -2.28
CA LEU A 203 -13.13 20.87 -2.49
C LEU A 203 -12.67 22.16 -1.77
N GLU A 204 -13.59 23.05 -1.42
CA GLU A 204 -13.31 24.26 -0.64
C GLU A 204 -13.39 24.01 0.88
N ASP A 205 -14.28 23.12 1.32
CA ASP A 205 -14.41 22.74 2.73
C ASP A 205 -13.36 21.68 3.14
N PRO A 206 -12.48 21.97 4.13
CA PRO A 206 -11.47 21.03 4.60
C PRO A 206 -12.03 19.72 5.16
N ASP A 207 -13.23 19.74 5.76
CA ASP A 207 -13.84 18.54 6.35
C ASP A 207 -14.43 17.65 5.26
N ALA A 208 -15.11 18.24 4.27
CA ALA A 208 -15.61 17.52 3.09
C ALA A 208 -14.48 16.95 2.23
N MET A 209 -13.38 17.71 2.05
CA MET A 209 -12.19 17.24 1.34
C MET A 209 -11.57 16.00 2.00
N LYS A 210 -11.61 15.90 3.34
CA LYS A 210 -11.12 14.73 4.06
C LYS A 210 -11.94 13.48 3.74
N ILE A 211 -13.27 13.63 3.71
CA ILE A 211 -14.19 12.55 3.34
C ILE A 211 -13.96 12.13 1.87
N LEU A 212 -13.82 13.11 0.97
CA LEU A 212 -13.57 12.87 -0.45
C LEU A 212 -12.25 12.11 -0.68
N LYS A 213 -11.19 12.46 0.05
CA LYS A 213 -9.92 11.72 0.03
C LYS A 213 -10.07 10.29 0.54
N GLU A 214 -10.86 10.07 1.59
CA GLU A 214 -11.09 8.72 2.11
C GLU A 214 -11.85 7.85 1.10
N LEU A 215 -12.84 8.44 0.41
CA LEU A 215 -13.56 7.78 -0.68
C LEU A 215 -12.63 7.46 -1.85
N ALA A 216 -11.86 8.43 -2.35
CA ALA A 216 -10.94 8.19 -3.45
C ALA A 216 -9.77 7.27 -3.09
N THR A 217 -9.38 7.18 -1.81
CA THR A 217 -8.41 6.18 -1.35
C THR A 217 -8.97 4.77 -1.52
N LYS A 218 -10.27 4.58 -1.31
CA LYS A 218 -10.95 3.29 -1.52
C LYS A 218 -11.00 2.94 -3.01
N ASP A 219 -11.14 3.95 -3.88
CA ASP A 219 -11.21 3.76 -5.34
C ASP A 219 -9.85 3.83 -6.06
N PHE A 220 -8.73 3.84 -5.32
CA PHE A 220 -7.37 4.01 -5.85
C PHE A 220 -7.20 5.27 -6.73
N SER A 221 -8.01 6.31 -6.50
CA SER A 221 -8.05 7.56 -7.28
C SER A 221 -7.67 8.78 -6.45
N VAL A 222 -7.13 8.58 -5.24
CA VAL A 222 -6.75 9.66 -4.30
C VAL A 222 -5.76 10.66 -4.92
N GLU A 223 -4.93 10.20 -5.84
CA GLU A 223 -3.99 11.04 -6.59
C GLU A 223 -4.68 12.17 -7.35
N ASN A 224 -5.86 11.92 -7.94
CA ASN A 224 -6.62 12.94 -8.67
C ASN A 224 -7.08 14.08 -7.75
N ILE A 225 -7.56 13.74 -6.55
CA ILE A 225 -8.00 14.72 -5.55
C ILE A 225 -6.82 15.49 -4.98
N LEU A 226 -5.71 14.79 -4.68
CA LEU A 226 -4.48 15.43 -4.18
C LEU A 226 -3.91 16.40 -5.20
N PHE A 227 -3.85 16.00 -6.48
CA PHE A 227 -3.41 16.86 -7.57
C PHE A 227 -4.29 18.10 -7.70
N TYR A 228 -5.62 17.94 -7.68
CA TYR A 228 -6.55 19.07 -7.76
C TYR A 228 -6.43 20.02 -6.56
N GLY A 229 -6.24 19.47 -5.35
CA GLY A 229 -6.01 20.25 -4.15
C GLY A 229 -4.75 21.12 -4.22
N GLU A 230 -3.65 20.58 -4.73
CA GLU A 230 -2.42 21.36 -4.96
C GLU A 230 -2.58 22.39 -6.08
N TYR A 231 -3.29 22.05 -7.16
CA TYR A 231 -3.62 22.98 -8.22
C TYR A 231 -4.40 24.21 -7.71
N LEU A 232 -5.40 24.01 -6.85
CA LEU A 232 -6.17 25.11 -6.24
C LEU A 232 -5.31 26.00 -5.33
N LYS A 233 -4.30 25.45 -4.66
CA LYS A 233 -3.35 26.23 -3.85
C LYS A 233 -2.43 27.08 -4.73
N LEU A 234 -1.98 26.54 -5.87
CA LEU A 234 -1.17 27.25 -6.84
C LEU A 234 -1.98 28.38 -7.50
N ARG A 235 -3.21 28.12 -7.92
CA ARG A 235 -4.11 29.11 -8.51
C ARG A 235 -4.38 30.30 -7.59
N ARG A 236 -4.46 30.09 -6.27
CA ARG A 236 -4.66 31.16 -5.27
C ARG A 236 -3.42 32.01 -4.96
N LYS A 237 -2.23 31.54 -5.35
CA LYS A 237 -0.96 32.28 -5.18
C LYS A 237 -0.63 33.20 -6.36
N ILE A 238 -1.37 33.07 -7.45
CA ILE A 238 -1.32 33.93 -8.64
C ILE A 238 -2.44 34.97 -8.51
#